data_AF-A0A2Z3H1V5-F1
#
_entry.id   AF-A0A2Z3H1V5-F1
#
_cell.length_a   1.000
_cell.length_b   1.000
_cell.length_c   1.000
_cell.angle_alpha   90.00
_cell.angle_beta   90.00
_cell.angle_gamma   90.00
#
_symmetry.space_group_name_H-M   'P 1'
#
loop_
_entity.id
_entity.type
_entity.pdbx_description
1 polymer ?
#
loop_
_entity_poly.entity_id
_entity_poly.type
_entity_poly.pdbx_seq_one_letter_code
_entity_poly.pdbx_strand_id
1 'polypeptide(L)'
;MPISLTCSHCDEPLEAPEHRAGQLVRCPHCKALSTVPGPEVELLPIPDEGEPPVTRKSPVPGRRTRGTAGHGSAGPWRSFARGCRWVEWGIVTEFLAVTLMFMVVAGVGLGRLGVIPVARVNSDYSAPVFFGLLLVGTGCVCAGRLMMLQLPAGTSGLGVLMGAFCLSGLRFLALLCALLFVAFALVSRGDRAVGTEWVGRLYALAAVAGFVAEVSVVAGMGVVGGALPTDRLRRRAGAVALALQLMVSAWVVLMALIIYAGLFAEFLPRPAPVPAARPAPPAAPIPVAQRAGLLLGGLLVVYLFNAAYSFIHYSLFAAGRAAAESNRSGSESAQ
;
A
#
# COMPACT_ATOMS: atom_id res chain seq x y z
N MET A 1 47.29 -32.11 -10.85
CA MET A 1 47.70 -31.56 -12.17
C MET A 1 46.89 -30.29 -12.46
N PRO A 2 47.44 -29.26 -13.13
CA PRO A 2 46.65 -28.08 -13.49
C PRO A 2 45.55 -28.46 -14.49
N ILE A 3 44.37 -27.86 -14.35
CA ILE A 3 43.22 -28.03 -15.24
C ILE A 3 43.27 -26.88 -16.25
N SER A 4 43.36 -27.20 -17.54
CA SER A 4 43.27 -26.21 -18.62
C SER A 4 41.81 -26.02 -19.04
N LEU A 5 41.37 -24.77 -19.15
CA LEU A 5 40.05 -24.40 -19.64
C LEU A 5 40.11 -23.13 -20.48
N THR A 6 39.14 -22.90 -21.33
CA THR A 6 39.07 -21.68 -22.16
C THR A 6 38.17 -20.64 -21.49
N CYS A 7 38.61 -19.38 -21.43
CA CYS A 7 37.77 -18.31 -20.89
C CYS A 7 36.57 -18.03 -21.81
N SER A 8 35.35 -18.18 -21.30
CA SER A 8 34.09 -17.98 -22.05
C SER A 8 33.83 -16.55 -22.56
N HIS A 9 34.75 -15.62 -22.35
CA HIS A 9 34.58 -14.20 -22.66
C HIS A 9 35.64 -13.63 -23.61
N CYS A 10 36.84 -14.22 -23.64
CA CYS A 10 37.94 -13.75 -24.49
C CYS A 10 38.67 -14.88 -25.22
N ASP A 11 38.20 -16.12 -25.05
CA ASP A 11 38.70 -17.33 -25.70
C ASP A 11 40.18 -17.67 -25.44
N GLU A 12 40.85 -16.96 -24.54
CA GLU A 12 42.21 -17.29 -24.12
C GLU A 12 42.25 -18.47 -23.12
N PRO A 13 43.31 -19.31 -23.20
CA PRO A 13 43.49 -20.44 -22.30
C PRO A 13 43.77 -19.98 -20.85
N LEU A 14 43.16 -20.68 -19.89
CA LEU A 14 43.37 -20.52 -18.47
C LEU A 14 43.88 -21.82 -17.87
N GLU A 15 44.86 -21.70 -16.97
CA GLU A 15 45.26 -22.78 -16.10
C GLU A 15 44.75 -22.51 -14.68
N ALA A 16 44.01 -23.47 -14.12
CA ALA A 16 43.55 -23.44 -12.75
C ALA A 16 44.14 -24.61 -11.95
N PRO A 17 44.54 -24.40 -10.69
CA PRO A 17 45.00 -25.51 -9.86
C PRO A 17 43.82 -26.43 -9.50
N GLU A 18 44.07 -27.73 -9.42
CA GLU A 18 43.06 -28.79 -9.26
C GLU A 18 42.09 -28.58 -8.09
N HIS A 19 42.56 -28.04 -6.97
CA HIS A 19 41.73 -27.74 -5.79
C HIS A 19 40.68 -26.63 -6.03
N ARG A 20 40.70 -25.96 -7.19
CA ARG A 20 39.70 -24.99 -7.63
C ARG A 20 38.63 -25.58 -8.54
N ALA A 21 38.63 -26.89 -8.78
CA ALA A 21 37.56 -27.58 -9.50
C ALA A 21 36.18 -27.22 -8.91
N GLY A 22 35.23 -26.80 -9.76
CA GLY A 22 33.91 -26.32 -9.37
C GLY A 22 33.85 -24.90 -8.79
N GLN A 23 34.98 -24.20 -8.65
CA GLN A 23 35.03 -22.81 -8.16
C GLN A 23 35.13 -21.79 -9.32
N LEU A 24 34.80 -20.54 -9.02
CA LEU A 24 35.00 -19.41 -9.93
C LEU A 24 36.45 -18.92 -9.87
N VAL A 25 37.10 -18.83 -11.03
CA VAL A 25 38.44 -18.25 -11.21
C VAL A 25 38.37 -17.01 -12.09
N ARG A 26 39.30 -16.08 -11.90
CA ARG A 26 39.35 -14.82 -12.64
C ARG A 26 40.34 -14.92 -13.79
N CYS A 27 39.92 -14.59 -15.00
CA CYS A 27 40.77 -14.61 -16.17
C CYS A 27 41.88 -13.53 -16.06
N PRO A 28 43.16 -13.87 -16.31
CA PRO A 28 44.24 -12.89 -16.26
C PRO A 28 44.20 -11.87 -17.41
N HIS A 29 43.55 -12.21 -18.54
CA HIS A 29 43.48 -11.36 -19.73
C HIS A 29 42.32 -10.36 -19.65
N CYS A 30 41.08 -10.84 -19.49
CA CYS A 30 39.88 -9.99 -19.54
C CYS A 30 39.22 -9.70 -18.18
N LYS A 31 39.73 -10.29 -17.07
CA LYS A 31 39.21 -10.17 -15.69
C LYS A 31 37.79 -10.72 -15.45
N ALA A 32 37.18 -11.37 -16.45
CA ALA A 32 35.91 -12.08 -16.30
C ALA A 32 36.06 -13.28 -15.34
N LEU A 33 34.95 -13.72 -14.76
CA LEU A 33 34.89 -14.91 -13.90
C LEU A 33 34.44 -16.11 -14.74
N SER A 34 35.18 -17.21 -14.68
CA SER A 34 34.85 -18.48 -15.34
C SER A 34 34.84 -19.62 -14.31
N THR A 35 33.94 -20.58 -14.49
CA THR A 35 33.83 -21.75 -13.61
C THR A 35 34.82 -22.83 -14.04
N VAL A 36 35.65 -23.31 -13.12
CA VAL A 36 36.54 -24.46 -13.40
C VAL A 36 35.69 -25.73 -13.46
N PRO A 37 35.79 -26.56 -14.51
CA PRO A 37 35.08 -27.83 -14.58
C PRO A 37 35.40 -28.70 -13.36
N GLY A 38 34.37 -29.20 -12.69
CA GLY A 38 34.52 -30.20 -11.63
C GLY A 38 34.62 -31.59 -12.23
N PRO A 39 35.23 -32.57 -11.52
CA PRO A 39 35.04 -33.97 -11.88
C PRO A 39 33.54 -34.25 -11.93
N GLU A 40 33.07 -34.79 -13.04
CA GLU A 40 31.68 -35.21 -13.18
C GLU A 40 31.45 -36.28 -12.12
N VAL A 41 30.71 -35.91 -11.07
CA VAL A 41 30.32 -36.86 -10.04
C VAL A 41 29.32 -37.76 -10.71
N GLU A 42 29.78 -38.93 -11.17
CA GLU A 42 28.93 -39.99 -11.67
C GLU A 42 27.94 -40.33 -10.54
N LEU A 43 26.73 -39.78 -10.68
CA LEU A 43 25.65 -39.98 -9.74
C LEU A 43 25.28 -41.47 -9.83
N LEU A 44 25.86 -42.28 -8.94
CA LEU A 44 25.44 -43.64 -8.75
C LEU A 44 23.91 -43.66 -8.61
N PRO A 45 23.19 -44.60 -9.26
CA PRO A 45 21.75 -44.73 -9.12
C PRO A 45 21.44 -44.83 -7.62
N ILE A 46 20.81 -43.78 -7.09
CA ILE A 46 20.38 -43.77 -5.70
C ILE A 46 19.37 -44.91 -5.60
N PRO A 47 19.63 -45.96 -4.81
CA PRO A 47 18.66 -47.02 -4.58
C PRO A 47 17.36 -46.35 -4.10
N ASP A 48 16.23 -46.82 -4.61
CA ASP A 48 14.88 -46.36 -4.26
C ASP A 48 14.60 -46.69 -2.78
N GLU A 49 15.26 -45.97 -1.88
CA GLU A 49 15.04 -46.00 -0.45
C GLU A 49 13.83 -45.11 -0.18
N GLY A 50 12.76 -45.75 0.29
CA GLY A 50 11.49 -45.14 0.62
C GLY A 50 11.65 -43.81 1.34
N GLU A 51 10.84 -42.85 0.88
CA GLU A 51 10.64 -41.49 1.36
C GLU A 51 11.40 -41.19 2.67
N PRO A 52 12.62 -40.62 2.59
CA PRO A 52 13.40 -40.33 3.78
C PRO A 52 12.63 -39.30 4.61
N PRO A 53 12.59 -39.48 5.95
CA PRO A 53 11.97 -38.50 6.82
C PRO A 53 12.62 -37.15 6.54
N VAL A 54 11.79 -36.14 6.28
CA VAL A 54 12.18 -34.76 5.94
C VAL A 54 13.21 -34.27 6.95
N THR A 55 14.48 -34.50 6.65
CA THR A 55 15.60 -33.98 7.41
C THR A 55 15.74 -32.55 6.96
N ARG A 56 15.01 -31.69 7.68
CA ARG A 56 15.14 -30.24 7.71
C ARG A 56 16.63 -29.92 7.60
N LYS A 57 17.08 -29.48 6.42
CA LYS A 57 18.48 -29.09 6.19
C LYS A 57 18.84 -28.13 7.31
N SER A 58 19.68 -28.60 8.24
CA SER A 58 20.17 -27.76 9.32
C SER A 58 20.78 -26.52 8.67
N PRO A 59 20.31 -25.31 9.04
CA PRO A 59 20.80 -24.09 8.44
C PRO A 59 22.31 -24.07 8.63
N VAL A 60 23.04 -24.04 7.50
CA VAL A 60 24.48 -23.80 7.49
C VAL A 60 24.72 -22.62 8.43
N PRO A 61 25.55 -22.76 9.49
CA PRO A 61 25.83 -21.66 10.41
C PRO A 61 26.62 -20.60 9.65
N GLY A 62 25.90 -19.78 8.89
CA GLY A 62 26.42 -18.63 8.19
C GLY A 62 27.04 -17.73 9.24
N ARG A 63 28.37 -17.60 9.13
CA ARG A 63 29.23 -16.59 9.74
C ARG A 63 28.43 -15.57 10.54
N ARG A 64 28.14 -15.90 11.81
CA ARG A 64 27.54 -14.97 12.76
C ARG A 64 28.47 -13.78 12.81
N THR A 65 28.13 -12.73 12.09
CA THR A 65 28.74 -11.42 12.31
C THR A 65 28.51 -11.13 13.77
N ARG A 66 29.59 -11.23 14.54
CA ARG A 66 29.69 -10.95 15.97
C ARG A 66 29.51 -9.44 16.18
N GLY A 67 28.38 -8.91 15.71
CA GLY A 67 27.92 -7.57 15.98
C GLY A 67 27.36 -7.59 17.37
N THR A 68 28.17 -7.09 18.32
CA THR A 68 27.75 -6.49 19.59
C THR A 68 26.35 -6.91 20.05
N ALA A 69 26.29 -7.95 20.85
CA ALA A 69 25.12 -8.38 21.59
C ALA A 69 24.71 -7.28 22.59
N GLY A 70 24.10 -6.21 22.09
CA GLY A 70 23.37 -5.26 22.91
C GLY A 70 22.07 -5.92 23.34
N HIS A 71 22.03 -6.36 24.60
CA HIS A 71 20.80 -6.69 25.30
C HIS A 71 19.79 -5.54 25.10
N GLY A 72 18.66 -5.76 24.40
CA GLY A 72 17.56 -4.79 24.43
C GLY A 72 16.56 -4.67 23.26
N SER A 73 16.62 -5.45 22.17
CA SER A 73 15.81 -5.11 20.98
C SER A 73 14.43 -5.78 20.84
N ALA A 74 13.88 -6.38 21.91
CA ALA A 74 12.48 -6.86 21.86
C ALA A 74 11.45 -5.71 21.81
N GLY A 75 11.83 -4.50 22.24
CA GLY A 75 10.97 -3.30 22.24
C GLY A 75 10.45 -2.89 20.85
N PRO A 76 11.35 -2.65 19.86
CA PRO A 76 10.99 -2.27 18.49
C PRO A 76 9.91 -3.14 17.82
N TRP A 77 10.03 -4.47 17.93
CA TRP A 77 9.09 -5.39 17.30
C TRP A 77 7.71 -5.39 17.98
N ARG A 78 7.64 -5.13 19.29
CA ARG A 78 6.37 -4.93 20.00
C ARG A 78 5.66 -3.67 19.52
N SER A 79 6.39 -2.58 19.30
CA SER A 79 5.82 -1.34 18.75
C SER A 79 5.30 -1.53 17.33
N PHE A 80 6.05 -2.25 16.48
CA PHE A 80 5.61 -2.60 15.13
C PHE A 80 4.31 -3.42 15.14
N ALA A 81 4.24 -4.50 15.93
CA ALA A 81 3.04 -5.33 16.04
C ALA A 81 1.83 -4.57 16.61
N ARG A 82 2.07 -3.62 17.53
CA ARG A 82 1.03 -2.71 18.01
C ARG A 82 0.57 -1.79 16.88
N GLY A 83 1.49 -1.24 16.11
CA GLY A 83 1.21 -0.45 14.91
C GLY A 83 0.30 -1.20 13.93
N CYS A 84 0.58 -2.49 13.64
CA CYS A 84 -0.26 -3.31 12.77
C CYS A 84 -1.71 -3.37 13.26
N ARG A 85 -1.91 -3.59 14.57
CA ARG A 85 -3.25 -3.60 15.17
C ARG A 85 -3.99 -2.28 15.01
N TRP A 86 -3.30 -1.15 15.21
CA TRP A 86 -3.92 0.17 15.01
C TRP A 86 -4.35 0.38 13.55
N VAL A 87 -3.54 -0.07 12.60
CA VAL A 87 -3.90 0.01 11.17
C VAL A 87 -5.09 -0.91 10.85
N GLU A 88 -5.13 -2.15 11.38
CA GLU A 88 -6.27 -3.06 11.24
C GLU A 88 -7.58 -2.41 11.72
N TRP A 89 -7.58 -1.83 12.92
CA TRP A 89 -8.74 -1.11 13.47
C TRP A 89 -9.12 0.11 12.63
N GLY A 90 -8.13 0.83 12.12
CA GLY A 90 -8.35 1.95 11.21
C GLY A 90 -9.07 1.54 9.94
N ILE A 91 -8.60 0.48 9.27
CA ILE A 91 -9.21 -0.07 8.04
C ILE A 91 -10.65 -0.53 8.28
N VAL A 92 -10.92 -1.23 9.39
CA VAL A 92 -12.28 -1.67 9.73
C VAL A 92 -13.21 -0.48 9.94
N THR A 93 -12.72 0.58 10.59
CA THR A 93 -13.49 1.80 10.84
C THR A 93 -13.77 2.55 9.53
N GLU A 94 -12.79 2.65 8.63
CA GLU A 94 -12.98 3.23 7.29
C GLU A 94 -14.00 2.41 6.47
N PHE A 95 -13.91 1.08 6.52
CA PHE A 95 -14.87 0.20 5.86
C PHE A 95 -16.29 0.40 6.37
N LEU A 96 -16.46 0.54 7.68
CA LEU A 96 -17.76 0.86 8.28
C LEU A 96 -18.30 2.21 7.80
N ALA A 97 -17.44 3.22 7.69
CA ALA A 97 -17.82 4.53 7.15
C ALA A 97 -18.35 4.42 5.70
N VAL A 98 -17.62 3.71 4.82
CA VAL A 98 -18.04 3.51 3.43
C VAL A 98 -19.33 2.70 3.34
N THR A 99 -19.47 1.66 4.17
CA THR A 99 -20.71 0.87 4.27
C THR A 99 -21.90 1.75 4.65
N LEU A 100 -21.73 2.62 5.65
CA LEU A 100 -22.77 3.56 6.07
C LEU A 100 -23.15 4.53 4.95
N MET A 101 -22.16 5.12 4.27
CA MET A 101 -22.40 6.02 3.14
C MET A 101 -23.12 5.30 2.00
N PHE A 102 -22.73 4.08 1.68
CA PHE A 102 -23.41 3.26 0.69
C PHE A 102 -24.88 3.06 1.05
N MET A 103 -25.18 2.70 2.30
CA MET A 103 -26.57 2.55 2.76
C MET A 103 -27.37 3.84 2.64
N VAL A 104 -26.77 4.99 2.98
CA VAL A 104 -27.42 6.31 2.84
C VAL A 104 -27.69 6.63 1.37
N VAL A 105 -26.69 6.49 0.50
CA VAL A 105 -26.83 6.78 -0.94
C VAL A 105 -27.85 5.85 -1.59
N ALA A 106 -27.79 4.55 -1.29
CA ALA A 106 -28.76 3.58 -1.79
C ALA A 106 -30.17 3.90 -1.29
N GLY A 107 -30.34 4.21 0.00
CA GLY A 107 -31.63 4.59 0.58
C GLY A 107 -32.21 5.85 -0.03
N VAL A 108 -31.41 6.92 -0.17
CA VAL A 108 -31.83 8.17 -0.83
C VAL A 108 -32.15 7.94 -2.30
N GLY A 109 -31.34 7.16 -3.01
CA GLY A 109 -31.54 6.81 -4.41
C GLY A 109 -32.85 6.05 -4.64
N LEU A 110 -33.05 4.94 -3.92
CA LEU A 110 -34.28 4.13 -3.95
C LEU A 110 -35.50 4.96 -3.54
N GLY A 111 -35.32 5.84 -2.58
CA GLY A 111 -36.31 6.81 -2.14
C GLY A 111 -36.79 7.76 -3.22
N ARG A 112 -35.85 8.40 -3.93
CA ARG A 112 -36.15 9.29 -5.07
C ARG A 112 -36.82 8.56 -6.23
N LEU A 113 -36.60 7.26 -6.34
CA LEU A 113 -37.22 6.40 -7.34
C LEU A 113 -38.60 5.88 -6.91
N GLY A 114 -39.06 6.21 -5.69
CA GLY A 114 -40.35 5.77 -5.15
C GLY A 114 -40.40 4.31 -4.72
N VAL A 115 -39.26 3.63 -4.63
CA VAL A 115 -39.18 2.19 -4.29
C VAL A 115 -39.38 1.97 -2.79
N ILE A 116 -38.88 2.89 -1.95
CA ILE A 116 -38.98 2.81 -0.49
C ILE A 116 -39.58 4.13 0.00
N PRO A 117 -40.55 4.10 0.94
CA PRO A 117 -41.00 5.32 1.60
C PRO A 117 -39.83 5.93 2.36
N VAL A 118 -39.34 7.07 1.90
CA VAL A 118 -38.24 7.80 2.55
C VAL A 118 -38.76 8.38 3.85
N ALA A 119 -38.79 7.55 4.90
CA ALA A 119 -38.78 8.07 6.25
C ALA A 119 -37.56 8.98 6.33
N ARG A 120 -37.79 10.28 6.58
CA ARG A 120 -36.83 11.39 6.47
C ARG A 120 -35.42 10.98 6.88
N VAL A 121 -34.62 10.43 5.96
CA VAL A 121 -33.20 10.25 6.16
C VAL A 121 -32.67 11.66 6.13
N ASN A 122 -32.38 12.20 7.31
CA ASN A 122 -31.94 13.56 7.44
C ASN A 122 -30.48 13.60 6.93
N SER A 123 -30.35 13.84 5.63
CA SER A 123 -29.09 13.83 4.90
C SER A 123 -28.04 14.72 5.55
N ASP A 124 -28.49 15.78 6.21
CA ASP A 124 -27.65 16.79 6.85
C ASP A 124 -26.74 16.21 7.95
N TYR A 125 -27.12 15.09 8.60
CA TYR A 125 -26.30 14.43 9.62
C TYR A 125 -25.45 13.27 9.09
N SER A 126 -25.78 12.74 7.91
CA SER A 126 -25.04 11.59 7.34
C SER A 126 -23.60 11.95 6.96
N ALA A 127 -23.38 13.15 6.41
CA ALA A 127 -22.06 13.61 6.00
C ALA A 127 -21.08 13.77 7.19
N PRO A 128 -21.43 14.49 8.29
CA PRO A 128 -20.56 14.54 9.48
C PRO A 128 -20.21 13.17 10.05
N VAL A 129 -21.18 12.25 10.13
CA VAL A 129 -20.93 10.90 10.66
C VAL A 129 -19.98 10.13 9.76
N PHE A 130 -20.19 10.19 8.43
CA PHE A 130 -19.31 9.55 7.46
C PHE A 130 -17.86 10.09 7.54
N PHE A 131 -17.69 11.41 7.44
CA PHE A 131 -16.37 12.03 7.49
C PHE A 131 -15.72 11.86 8.86
N GLY A 132 -16.49 11.87 9.95
CA GLY A 132 -16.00 11.58 11.30
C GLY A 132 -15.45 10.16 11.42
N LEU A 133 -16.18 9.15 10.95
CA LEU A 133 -15.70 7.75 10.95
C LEU A 133 -14.47 7.58 10.07
N LEU A 134 -14.45 8.18 8.87
CA LEU A 134 -13.26 8.17 8.01
C LEU A 134 -12.06 8.83 8.68
N LEU A 135 -12.25 9.98 9.34
CA LEU A 135 -11.20 10.70 10.04
C LEU A 135 -10.62 9.87 11.20
N VAL A 136 -11.48 9.24 12.00
CA VAL A 136 -11.06 8.34 13.09
C VAL A 136 -10.29 7.15 12.52
N GLY A 137 -10.82 6.50 11.48
CA GLY A 137 -10.17 5.37 10.83
C GLY A 137 -8.80 5.73 10.27
N THR A 138 -8.71 6.81 9.49
CA THR A 138 -7.43 7.31 8.94
C THR A 138 -6.46 7.76 10.04
N GLY A 139 -6.97 8.34 11.13
CA GLY A 139 -6.17 8.70 12.31
C GLY A 139 -5.52 7.47 12.95
N CYS A 140 -6.28 6.38 13.11
CA CYS A 140 -5.75 5.09 13.58
C CYS A 140 -4.70 4.52 12.62
N VAL A 141 -4.93 4.58 11.31
CA VAL A 141 -3.94 4.15 10.29
C VAL A 141 -2.66 4.98 10.40
N CYS A 142 -2.77 6.30 10.50
CA CYS A 142 -1.64 7.21 10.62
C CYS A 142 -0.83 6.94 11.89
N ALA A 143 -1.50 6.83 13.04
CA ALA A 143 -0.87 6.49 14.32
C ALA A 143 -0.21 5.11 14.30
N GLY A 144 -0.86 4.12 13.70
CA GLY A 144 -0.31 2.78 13.55
C GLY A 144 0.97 2.77 12.70
N ARG A 145 0.98 3.51 11.58
CA ARG A 145 2.16 3.67 10.72
C ARG A 145 3.30 4.41 11.43
N LEU A 146 2.99 5.44 12.22
CA LEU A 146 3.98 6.14 13.05
C LEU A 146 4.66 5.17 14.05
N MET A 147 3.89 4.28 14.68
CA MET A 147 4.45 3.25 15.57
C MET A 147 5.34 2.24 14.83
N MET A 148 5.01 1.91 13.57
CA MET A 148 5.84 1.02 12.73
C MET A 148 7.18 1.63 12.34
N LEU A 149 7.34 2.95 12.40
CA LEU A 149 8.63 3.61 12.14
C LEU A 149 9.70 3.29 13.20
N GLN A 150 9.31 2.71 14.34
CA GLN A 150 10.23 2.27 15.40
C GLN A 150 10.96 0.96 15.07
N LEU A 151 10.93 0.49 13.81
CA LEU A 151 11.69 -0.69 13.41
C LEU A 151 13.20 -0.51 13.66
N PRO A 152 13.92 -1.58 14.02
CA PRO A 152 15.36 -1.52 14.20
C PRO A 152 16.08 -1.00 12.96
N ALA A 153 17.11 -0.19 13.18
CA ALA A 153 18.01 0.27 12.12
C ALA A 153 18.58 -0.94 11.37
N GLY A 154 18.62 -0.87 10.03
CA GLY A 154 19.04 -1.96 9.16
C GLY A 154 17.90 -2.73 8.50
N THR A 155 16.66 -2.54 8.96
CA THR A 155 15.49 -2.95 8.17
C THR A 155 15.30 -1.96 7.01
N SER A 156 15.34 -2.44 5.77
CA SER A 156 15.11 -1.59 4.58
C SER A 156 13.65 -1.13 4.45
N GLY A 157 12.77 -1.53 5.36
CA GLY A 157 11.36 -1.15 5.37
C GLY A 157 11.10 0.27 5.86
N LEU A 158 12.03 0.91 6.58
CA LEU A 158 11.81 2.22 7.21
C LEU A 158 11.46 3.31 6.18
N GLY A 159 12.15 3.35 5.04
CA GLY A 159 11.89 4.36 4.00
C GLY A 159 10.47 4.24 3.42
N VAL A 160 10.03 3.02 3.13
CA VAL A 160 8.69 2.76 2.58
C VAL A 160 7.60 3.10 3.60
N LEU A 161 7.82 2.75 4.87
CA LEU A 161 6.88 3.06 5.94
C LEU A 161 6.80 4.57 6.21
N MET A 162 7.90 5.31 6.05
CA MET A 162 7.90 6.77 6.18
C MET A 162 7.06 7.43 5.09
N GLY A 163 7.24 7.03 3.82
CA GLY A 163 6.42 7.54 2.72
C GLY A 163 4.93 7.23 2.93
N ALA A 164 4.62 6.00 3.37
CA ALA A 164 3.28 5.59 3.73
C ALA A 164 2.69 6.42 4.87
N PHE A 165 3.47 6.72 5.91
CA PHE A 165 3.06 7.58 7.02
C PHE A 165 2.75 9.01 6.54
N CYS A 166 3.62 9.62 5.75
CA CYS A 166 3.41 10.97 5.22
C CYS A 166 2.12 11.07 4.37
N LEU A 167 1.89 10.08 3.50
CA LEU A 167 0.66 10.02 2.68
C LEU A 167 -0.61 9.81 3.53
N SER A 168 -0.54 8.99 4.58
CA SER A 168 -1.64 8.87 5.55
C SER A 168 -1.89 10.17 6.32
N GLY A 169 -0.85 10.90 6.68
CA GLY A 169 -0.95 12.22 7.30
C GLY A 169 -1.63 13.24 6.37
N LEU A 170 -1.26 13.24 5.09
CA LEU A 170 -1.90 14.09 4.07
C LEU A 170 -3.39 13.75 3.92
N ARG A 171 -3.73 12.45 3.84
CA ARG A 171 -5.12 11.98 3.81
C ARG A 171 -5.89 12.45 5.05
N PHE A 172 -5.31 12.29 6.24
CA PHE A 172 -5.92 12.72 7.50
C PHE A 172 -6.23 14.21 7.49
N LEU A 173 -5.27 15.04 7.07
CA LEU A 173 -5.45 16.49 7.00
C LEU A 173 -6.54 16.88 5.99
N ALA A 174 -6.57 16.24 4.82
CA ALA A 174 -7.60 16.50 3.81
C ALA A 174 -9.01 16.13 4.31
N LEU A 175 -9.16 15.01 5.02
CA LEU A 175 -10.43 14.62 5.64
C LEU A 175 -10.84 15.57 6.78
N LEU A 176 -9.87 16.05 7.58
CA LEU A 176 -10.14 17.03 8.62
C LEU A 176 -10.67 18.32 8.01
N CYS A 177 -10.03 18.83 6.96
CA CYS A 177 -10.51 20.00 6.22
C CYS A 177 -11.92 19.75 5.66
N ALA A 178 -12.18 18.60 5.02
CA ALA A 178 -13.50 18.27 4.49
C ALA A 178 -14.58 18.28 5.59
N LEU A 179 -14.28 17.67 6.75
CA LEU A 179 -15.19 17.66 7.89
C LEU A 179 -15.48 19.07 8.42
N LEU A 180 -14.46 19.93 8.51
CA LEU A 180 -14.63 21.34 8.91
C LEU A 180 -15.50 22.11 7.91
N PHE A 181 -15.34 21.88 6.60
CA PHE A 181 -16.20 22.48 5.58
C PHE A 181 -17.65 21.99 5.68
N VAL A 182 -17.88 20.70 5.94
CA VAL A 182 -19.23 20.16 6.19
C VAL A 182 -19.84 20.83 7.43
N ALA A 183 -19.09 20.94 8.53
CA ALA A 183 -19.55 21.59 9.75
C ALA A 183 -19.88 23.07 9.51
N PHE A 184 -19.03 23.78 8.76
CA PHE A 184 -19.27 25.17 8.38
C PHE A 184 -20.51 25.32 7.49
N ALA A 185 -20.72 24.42 6.52
CA ALA A 185 -21.91 24.41 5.66
C ALA A 185 -23.21 24.11 6.43
N LEU A 186 -23.13 23.35 7.53
CA LEU A 186 -24.28 23.10 8.41
C LEU A 186 -24.63 24.31 9.28
N VAL A 187 -23.61 25.07 9.73
CA VAL A 187 -23.79 26.26 10.58
C VAL A 187 -24.17 27.49 9.75
N SER A 188 -23.49 27.71 8.62
CA SER A 188 -23.79 28.80 7.71
C SER A 188 -25.07 28.46 6.96
N ARG A 189 -26.19 29.14 7.28
CA ARG A 189 -27.46 29.03 6.54
C ARG A 189 -27.36 29.52 5.07
N GLY A 190 -26.16 29.77 4.56
CA GLY A 190 -25.86 30.28 3.22
C GLY A 190 -25.78 29.19 2.15
N ASP A 191 -25.29 29.59 0.97
CA ASP A 191 -25.32 28.83 -0.28
C ASP A 191 -24.64 27.44 -0.18
N ARG A 192 -25.45 26.41 0.08
CA ARG A 192 -25.03 25.02 0.30
C ARG A 192 -24.31 24.42 -0.91
N ALA A 193 -24.55 24.96 -2.11
CA ALA A 193 -23.98 24.44 -3.35
C ALA A 193 -22.44 24.53 -3.34
N VAL A 194 -21.91 25.69 -2.95
CA VAL A 194 -20.45 25.92 -2.87
C VAL A 194 -19.83 24.92 -1.89
N GLY A 195 -20.38 24.79 -0.68
CA GLY A 195 -19.88 23.85 0.33
C GLY A 195 -19.81 22.40 -0.16
N THR A 196 -20.83 21.92 -0.88
CA THR A 196 -20.85 20.53 -1.37
C THR A 196 -19.78 20.23 -2.42
N GLU A 197 -19.48 21.19 -3.29
CA GLU A 197 -18.45 21.04 -4.31
C GLU A 197 -17.05 20.92 -3.69
N TRP A 198 -16.75 21.78 -2.72
CA TRP A 198 -15.48 21.76 -1.99
C TRP A 198 -15.25 20.46 -1.23
N VAL A 199 -16.30 19.97 -0.56
CA VAL A 199 -16.26 18.68 0.15
C VAL A 199 -15.95 17.54 -0.81
N GLY A 200 -16.54 17.55 -2.02
CA GLY A 200 -16.24 16.57 -3.06
C GLY A 200 -14.78 16.61 -3.54
N ARG A 201 -14.24 17.81 -3.80
CA ARG A 201 -12.84 18.00 -4.25
C ARG A 201 -11.83 17.55 -3.16
N LEU A 202 -12.07 17.92 -1.90
CA LEU A 202 -11.22 17.51 -0.76
C LEU A 202 -11.29 15.99 -0.50
N TYR A 203 -12.47 15.40 -0.63
CA TYR A 203 -12.64 13.96 -0.52
C TYR A 203 -11.90 13.22 -1.64
N ALA A 204 -11.96 13.69 -2.88
CA ALA A 204 -11.21 13.12 -3.99
C ALA A 204 -9.70 13.16 -3.73
N LEU A 205 -9.18 14.29 -3.26
CA LEU A 205 -7.78 14.42 -2.87
C LEU A 205 -7.40 13.42 -1.76
N ALA A 206 -8.22 13.30 -0.72
CA ALA A 206 -8.02 12.34 0.36
C ALA A 206 -8.05 10.89 -0.13
N ALA A 207 -8.98 10.54 -1.01
CA ALA A 207 -9.11 9.20 -1.57
C ALA A 207 -7.88 8.81 -2.39
N VAL A 208 -7.39 9.71 -3.24
CA VAL A 208 -6.17 9.49 -4.02
C VAL A 208 -4.96 9.35 -3.10
N ALA A 209 -4.75 10.29 -2.16
CA ALA A 209 -3.65 10.21 -1.21
C ALA A 209 -3.69 8.89 -0.41
N GLY A 210 -4.87 8.48 0.04
CA GLY A 210 -5.10 7.22 0.75
C GLY A 210 -4.77 5.99 -0.07
N PHE A 211 -5.30 5.90 -1.29
CA PHE A 211 -5.04 4.77 -2.19
C PHE A 211 -3.55 4.55 -2.43
N VAL A 212 -2.82 5.64 -2.68
CA VAL A 212 -1.37 5.61 -2.91
C VAL A 212 -0.63 5.20 -1.64
N ALA A 213 -1.05 5.75 -0.50
CA ALA A 213 -0.49 5.39 0.81
C ALA A 213 -0.62 3.89 1.06
N GLU A 214 -1.68 3.26 0.59
CA GLU A 214 -2.01 1.87 0.87
C GLU A 214 -1.34 0.90 -0.10
N VAL A 215 -1.39 1.17 -1.42
CA VAL A 215 -0.65 0.39 -2.43
C VAL A 215 0.83 0.32 -2.08
N SER A 216 1.38 1.40 -1.56
CA SER A 216 2.79 1.46 -1.20
C SER A 216 3.17 0.68 0.06
N VAL A 217 2.24 0.48 1.00
CA VAL A 217 2.48 -0.35 2.19
C VAL A 217 2.60 -1.82 1.83
N VAL A 218 1.94 -2.29 0.77
CA VAL A 218 2.06 -3.69 0.30
C VAL A 218 3.52 -4.04 0.03
N ALA A 219 4.24 -3.16 -0.68
CA ALA A 219 5.68 -3.33 -0.91
C ALA A 219 6.48 -3.28 0.39
N GLY A 220 6.15 -2.35 1.29
CA GLY A 220 6.80 -2.22 2.60
C GLY A 220 6.67 -3.47 3.47
N MET A 221 5.47 -4.05 3.51
CA MET A 221 5.19 -5.28 4.25
C MET A 221 5.87 -6.50 3.62
N GLY A 222 5.94 -6.59 2.29
CA GLY A 222 6.72 -7.64 1.62
C GLY A 222 8.22 -7.57 1.96
N VAL A 223 8.77 -6.36 2.11
CA VAL A 223 10.16 -6.15 2.53
C VAL A 223 10.37 -6.52 4.01
N VAL A 224 9.46 -6.12 4.89
CA VAL A 224 9.56 -6.39 6.35
C VAL A 224 9.30 -7.87 6.66
N GLY A 225 8.35 -8.51 5.98
CA GLY A 225 8.02 -9.93 6.13
C GLY A 225 9.08 -10.91 5.62
N GLY A 226 10.19 -10.40 5.07
CA GLY A 226 11.30 -11.25 4.62
C GLY A 226 11.01 -12.05 3.35
N ALA A 227 9.96 -11.71 2.61
CA ALA A 227 9.60 -12.40 1.35
C ALA A 227 10.69 -12.29 0.27
N LEU A 228 11.61 -11.33 0.41
CA LEU A 228 12.74 -11.14 -0.49
C LEU A 228 14.00 -11.86 0.05
N PRO A 229 14.59 -12.79 -0.72
CA PRO A 229 15.61 -13.72 -0.24
C PRO A 229 16.96 -13.06 0.09
N THR A 230 17.25 -11.87 -0.45
CA THR A 230 18.55 -11.19 -0.22
C THR A 230 18.38 -9.75 0.25
N ASP A 231 19.30 -9.28 1.10
CA ASP A 231 19.32 -7.91 1.61
C ASP A 231 19.49 -6.87 0.50
N ARG A 232 20.24 -7.20 -0.57
CA ARG A 232 20.40 -6.32 -1.72
C ARG A 232 19.09 -6.12 -2.47
N LEU A 233 18.32 -7.20 -2.68
CA LEU A 233 16.99 -7.11 -3.29
C LEU A 233 16.03 -6.32 -2.40
N ARG A 234 16.04 -6.54 -1.08
CA ARG A 234 15.22 -5.79 -0.12
C ARG A 234 15.51 -4.29 -0.14
N ARG A 235 16.78 -3.88 -0.15
CA ARG A 235 17.16 -2.46 -0.25
C ARG A 235 16.73 -1.84 -1.57
N ARG A 236 16.91 -2.54 -2.70
CA ARG A 236 16.48 -2.07 -4.02
C ARG A 236 14.96 -1.96 -4.11
N ALA A 237 14.22 -2.97 -3.65
CA ALA A 237 12.77 -2.95 -3.62
C ALA A 237 12.23 -1.81 -2.75
N GLY A 238 12.83 -1.60 -1.57
CA GLY A 238 12.48 -0.46 -0.71
C GLY A 238 12.76 0.90 -1.37
N ALA A 239 13.90 1.05 -2.04
CA ALA A 239 14.24 2.29 -2.76
C ALA A 239 13.31 2.56 -3.95
N VAL A 240 12.96 1.52 -4.73
CA VAL A 240 12.01 1.64 -5.85
C VAL A 240 10.62 1.99 -5.34
N ALA A 241 10.16 1.33 -4.28
CA ALA A 241 8.87 1.64 -3.66
C ALA A 241 8.82 3.08 -3.14
N LEU A 242 9.90 3.56 -2.51
CA LEU A 242 10.01 4.95 -2.06
C LEU A 242 10.01 5.93 -3.25
N ALA A 243 10.74 5.65 -4.32
CA ALA A 243 10.76 6.51 -5.50
C ALA A 243 9.36 6.60 -6.16
N LEU A 244 8.65 5.48 -6.26
CA LEU A 244 7.27 5.45 -6.75
C LEU A 244 6.34 6.22 -5.81
N GLN A 245 6.47 6.07 -4.49
CA GLN A 245 5.71 6.86 -3.51
C GLN A 245 5.93 8.36 -3.70
N LEU A 246 7.19 8.82 -3.84
CA LEU A 246 7.51 10.23 -4.03
C LEU A 246 6.96 10.77 -5.34
N MET A 247 7.07 10.01 -6.43
CA MET A 247 6.52 10.39 -7.73
C MET A 247 5.01 10.56 -7.66
N VAL A 248 4.31 9.61 -7.04
CA VAL A 248 2.86 9.70 -6.91
C VAL A 248 2.47 10.81 -5.92
N SER A 249 3.22 11.00 -4.83
CA SER A 249 3.01 12.13 -3.90
C SER A 249 3.12 13.47 -4.63
N ALA A 250 4.14 13.64 -5.47
CA ALA A 250 4.31 14.83 -6.28
C ALA A 250 3.14 15.03 -7.25
N TRP A 251 2.64 13.96 -7.87
CA TRP A 251 1.45 14.01 -8.73
C TRP A 251 0.19 14.39 -7.95
N VAL A 252 -0.03 13.86 -6.74
CA VAL A 252 -1.15 14.22 -5.87
C VAL A 252 -1.09 15.70 -5.47
N VAL A 253 0.11 16.19 -5.12
CA VAL A 253 0.33 17.62 -4.82
C VAL A 253 0.05 18.47 -6.05
N LEU A 254 0.51 18.07 -7.24
CA LEU A 254 0.22 18.75 -8.49
C LEU A 254 -1.29 18.80 -8.78
N MET A 255 -2.01 17.69 -8.59
CA MET A 255 -3.47 17.66 -8.74
C MET A 255 -4.16 18.58 -7.74
N ALA A 256 -3.70 18.61 -6.48
CA ALA A 256 -4.20 19.56 -5.48
C ALA A 256 -3.97 21.01 -5.91
N LEU A 257 -2.79 21.32 -6.47
CA LEU A 257 -2.47 22.66 -6.98
C LEU A 257 -3.32 23.02 -8.21
N ILE A 258 -3.58 22.09 -9.13
CA ILE A 258 -4.46 22.31 -10.30
C ILE A 258 -5.88 22.58 -9.82
N ILE A 259 -6.38 21.77 -8.87
CA ILE A 259 -7.69 21.98 -8.26
C ILE A 259 -7.74 23.38 -7.63
N TYR A 260 -6.72 23.75 -6.85
CA TYR A 260 -6.60 25.07 -6.22
C TYR A 260 -6.52 26.22 -7.24
N ALA A 261 -5.80 26.05 -8.34
CA ALA A 261 -5.70 27.05 -9.39
C ALA A 261 -7.04 27.22 -10.13
N GLY A 262 -7.75 26.11 -10.42
CA GLY A 262 -9.10 26.15 -10.97
C GLY A 262 -10.09 26.88 -10.06
N LEU A 263 -9.93 26.74 -8.75
CA LEU A 263 -10.70 27.49 -7.75
C LEU A 263 -10.41 28.98 -7.82
N PHE A 264 -9.14 29.36 -7.93
CA PHE A 264 -8.77 30.77 -8.08
C PHE A 264 -9.34 31.37 -9.38
N ALA A 265 -9.41 30.58 -10.45
CA ALA A 265 -9.98 31.01 -11.72
C ALA A 265 -11.49 31.27 -11.66
N GLU A 266 -12.25 30.60 -10.79
CA GLU A 266 -13.68 30.88 -10.59
C GLU A 266 -13.94 32.24 -9.91
N PHE A 267 -12.97 32.77 -9.17
CA PHE A 267 -13.02 34.13 -8.62
C PHE A 267 -12.65 35.21 -9.65
N LEU A 268 -12.11 34.81 -10.81
CA LEU A 268 -11.89 35.76 -11.89
C LEU A 268 -13.23 36.12 -12.54
N PRO A 269 -13.41 37.38 -12.99
CA PRO A 269 -14.62 37.79 -13.67
C PRO A 269 -14.89 36.88 -14.87
N ARG A 270 -16.02 36.16 -14.88
CA ARG A 270 -16.41 35.36 -16.05
C ARG A 270 -16.61 36.31 -17.23
N PRO A 271 -16.05 35.99 -18.42
CA PRO A 271 -16.37 36.75 -19.63
C PRO A 271 -17.88 36.72 -19.88
N ALA A 272 -18.40 37.80 -20.48
CA ALA A 272 -19.82 37.92 -20.79
C ALA A 272 -20.30 36.67 -21.55
N PRO A 273 -21.46 36.11 -21.18
CA PRO A 273 -21.96 34.89 -21.80
C PRO A 273 -22.11 35.11 -23.31
N VAL A 274 -21.44 34.27 -24.10
CA VAL A 274 -21.65 34.22 -25.55
C VAL A 274 -23.10 33.78 -25.78
N PRO A 275 -23.88 34.48 -26.64
CA PRO A 275 -25.27 34.11 -26.90
C PRO A 275 -25.35 32.65 -27.33
N ALA A 276 -26.10 31.86 -26.54
CA ALA A 276 -26.16 30.42 -26.70
C ALA A 276 -26.79 30.04 -28.04
N ALA A 277 -26.16 29.10 -28.75
CA ALA A 277 -26.77 28.42 -29.88
C ALA A 277 -28.06 27.70 -29.44
N ARG A 278 -29.02 27.56 -30.36
CA ARG A 278 -30.32 26.90 -30.11
C ARG A 278 -30.10 25.56 -29.40
N PRO A 279 -30.79 25.30 -28.28
CA PRO A 279 -30.67 24.03 -27.57
C PRO A 279 -31.13 22.88 -28.47
N ALA A 280 -30.34 21.81 -28.48
CA ALA A 280 -30.75 20.55 -29.10
C ALA A 280 -32.03 20.02 -28.42
N PRO A 281 -32.89 19.30 -29.15
CA PRO A 281 -34.07 18.67 -28.55
C PRO A 281 -33.66 17.74 -27.40
N PRO A 282 -34.44 17.69 -26.31
CA PRO A 282 -34.12 16.87 -25.15
C PRO A 282 -34.12 15.38 -25.53
N ALA A 283 -33.09 14.65 -25.11
CA ALA A 283 -33.02 13.20 -25.27
C ALA A 283 -34.21 12.51 -24.55
N ALA A 284 -34.66 11.38 -25.07
CA ALA A 284 -35.74 10.61 -24.47
C ALA A 284 -35.35 10.17 -23.03
N PRO A 285 -36.29 10.24 -22.06
CA PRO A 285 -36.01 9.89 -20.67
C PRO A 285 -35.75 8.39 -20.51
N ILE A 286 -34.66 8.01 -19.83
CA ILE A 286 -34.33 6.62 -19.50
C ILE A 286 -35.39 6.05 -18.51
N PRO A 287 -35.89 4.81 -18.68
CA PRO A 287 -36.80 4.17 -17.73
C PRO A 287 -36.26 4.18 -16.28
N VAL A 288 -37.15 4.40 -15.31
CA VAL A 288 -36.81 4.49 -13.87
C VAL A 288 -36.11 3.22 -13.37
N ALA A 289 -36.61 2.04 -13.76
CA ALA A 289 -36.02 0.75 -13.41
C ALA A 289 -34.57 0.59 -13.94
N GLN A 290 -34.30 1.08 -15.16
CA GLN A 290 -32.96 1.04 -15.74
C GLN A 290 -32.00 1.99 -15.01
N ARG A 291 -32.46 3.20 -14.63
CA ARG A 291 -31.67 4.13 -13.79
C ARG A 291 -31.37 3.55 -12.41
N ALA A 292 -32.36 2.90 -11.78
CA ALA A 292 -32.20 2.22 -10.50
C ALA A 292 -31.16 1.10 -10.59
N GLY A 293 -31.27 0.24 -11.61
CA GLY A 293 -30.35 -0.87 -11.85
C GLY A 293 -28.92 -0.40 -12.09
N LEU A 294 -28.72 0.63 -12.91
CA LEU A 294 -27.39 1.21 -13.16
C LEU A 294 -26.77 1.79 -11.88
N LEU A 295 -27.56 2.53 -11.08
CA LEU A 295 -27.09 3.12 -9.83
C LEU A 295 -26.74 2.05 -8.78
N LEU A 296 -27.63 1.09 -8.53
CA LEU A 296 -27.40 0.02 -7.57
C LEU A 296 -26.27 -0.91 -8.02
N GLY A 297 -26.22 -1.25 -9.30
CA GLY A 297 -25.14 -2.06 -9.88
C GLY A 297 -23.78 -1.39 -9.74
N GLY A 298 -23.69 -0.10 -10.09
CA GLY A 298 -22.46 0.67 -9.93
C GLY A 298 -22.02 0.79 -8.47
N LEU A 299 -22.95 1.10 -7.57
CA LEU A 299 -22.67 1.16 -6.13
C LEU A 299 -22.21 -0.20 -5.58
N LEU A 300 -22.87 -1.30 -5.97
CA LEU A 300 -22.53 -2.65 -5.52
C LEU A 300 -21.11 -3.03 -5.95
N VAL A 301 -20.74 -2.74 -7.19
CA VAL A 301 -19.39 -2.98 -7.69
C VAL A 301 -18.37 -2.22 -6.85
N VAL A 302 -18.59 -0.92 -6.60
CA VAL A 302 -17.71 -0.10 -5.74
C VAL A 302 -17.60 -0.69 -4.33
N TYR A 303 -18.72 -1.13 -3.75
CA TYR A 303 -18.75 -1.75 -2.43
C TYR A 303 -17.95 -3.06 -2.38
N LEU A 304 -18.11 -3.93 -3.38
CA LEU A 304 -17.37 -5.20 -3.47
C LEU A 304 -15.86 -4.96 -3.62
N PHE A 305 -15.45 -4.00 -4.45
CA PHE A 305 -14.04 -3.62 -4.56
C PHE A 305 -13.49 -3.11 -3.22
N ASN A 306 -14.25 -2.26 -2.51
CA ASN A 306 -13.85 -1.77 -1.19
C ASN A 306 -13.74 -2.90 -0.16
N ALA A 307 -14.69 -3.85 -0.15
CA ALA A 307 -14.67 -5.00 0.75
C ALA A 307 -13.46 -5.92 0.47
N ALA A 308 -13.21 -6.25 -0.80
CA ALA A 308 -12.06 -7.06 -1.20
C ALA A 308 -10.74 -6.37 -0.81
N TYR A 309 -10.65 -5.06 -1.05
CA TYR A 309 -9.52 -4.24 -0.67
C TYR A 309 -9.27 -4.25 0.85
N SER A 310 -10.31 -3.98 1.66
CA SER A 310 -10.20 -4.01 3.12
C SER A 310 -9.77 -5.39 3.64
N PHE A 311 -10.27 -6.46 3.04
CA PHE A 311 -9.89 -7.84 3.38
C PHE A 311 -8.41 -8.13 3.09
N ILE A 312 -7.92 -7.76 1.89
CA ILE A 312 -6.52 -7.94 1.51
C ILE A 312 -5.60 -7.20 2.49
N HIS A 313 -5.90 -5.93 2.77
CA HIS A 313 -5.09 -5.14 3.71
C HIS A 313 -5.12 -5.72 5.12
N TYR A 314 -6.31 -6.08 5.63
CA TYR A 314 -6.43 -6.73 6.94
C TYR A 314 -5.55 -7.98 7.04
N SER A 315 -5.59 -8.86 6.01
CA SER A 315 -4.77 -10.07 5.97
C SER A 315 -3.25 -9.77 5.96
N LEU A 316 -2.85 -8.71 5.25
CA LEU A 316 -1.45 -8.28 5.16
C LEU A 316 -0.92 -7.79 6.52
N PHE A 317 -1.69 -6.96 7.23
CA PHE A 317 -1.29 -6.47 8.56
C PHE A 317 -1.30 -7.58 9.61
N ALA A 318 -2.24 -8.52 9.52
CA ALA A 318 -2.26 -9.71 10.36
C ALA A 318 -1.01 -10.58 10.13
N ALA A 319 -0.61 -10.79 8.88
CA ALA A 319 0.64 -11.48 8.54
C ALA A 319 1.88 -10.74 9.05
N GLY A 320 1.94 -9.41 8.90
CA GLY A 320 3.02 -8.59 9.43
C GLY A 320 3.15 -8.69 10.96
N ARG A 321 2.02 -8.76 11.67
CA ARG A 321 1.98 -9.00 13.12
C ARG A 321 2.49 -10.38 13.50
N ALA A 322 2.05 -11.43 12.82
CA ALA A 322 2.55 -12.79 13.04
C ALA A 322 4.07 -12.89 12.79
N ALA A 323 4.57 -12.24 11.75
CA ALA A 323 6.00 -12.16 11.46
C ALA A 323 6.78 -11.47 12.60
N ALA A 324 6.26 -10.35 13.11
CA ALA A 324 6.88 -9.65 14.24
C ALA A 324 6.91 -10.49 15.53
N GLU A 325 5.86 -11.28 15.79
CA GLU A 325 5.81 -12.22 16.91
C GLU A 325 6.83 -13.37 16.76
N SER A 326 6.99 -13.90 15.55
CA SER A 326 8.00 -14.95 15.26
C SER A 326 9.44 -14.45 15.43
N ASN A 327 9.75 -13.23 14.99
CA ASN A 327 11.07 -12.62 15.19
C ASN A 327 11.36 -12.38 16.67
N ARG A 328 10.32 -12.07 17.45
CA ARG A 328 10.45 -11.89 18.89
C ARG A 328 10.80 -13.22 19.58
N SER A 329 10.08 -14.30 19.30
CA SER A 329 10.37 -15.61 19.93
C SER A 329 11.75 -16.14 19.54
N GLY A 330 12.18 -15.92 18.30
CA GLY A 330 13.54 -16.24 17.84
C GLY A 330 14.65 -15.44 18.55
N SER A 331 14.35 -14.19 18.96
CA SER A 331 15.29 -13.37 19.74
C SER A 331 15.35 -13.77 21.22
N GLU A 332 14.22 -14.23 21.78
CA GLU A 332 14.12 -14.69 23.18
C GLU A 332 14.81 -16.06 23.35
N SER A 333 14.78 -16.95 22.36
CA SER A 333 15.45 -18.27 22.42
C SER A 333 16.96 -18.23 22.17
N ALA A 334 17.49 -17.12 21.66
CA ALA A 334 18.91 -16.93 21.40
C ALA A 334 19.69 -16.31 22.58
N GLN A 335 18.98 -15.89 23.64
CA GLN A 335 19.53 -15.36 24.89
C GLN A 335 19.69 -16.49 25.91
#